data_AF-F1LJP4-F1
#
_entry.id   AF-F1LJP4-F1
#
_cell.length_a   1.000
_cell.length_b   1.000
_cell.length_c   1.000
_cell.angle_alpha   90.00
_cell.angle_beta   90.00
_cell.angle_gamma   90.00
#
_symmetry.space_group_name_H-M   'P 1'
#
loop_
_entity.id
_entity.type
_entity.pdbx_description
1 polymer ?
#
loop_
_entity_poly.entity_id
_entity_poly.type
_entity_poly.pdbx_seq_one_letter_code
_entity_poly.pdbx_strand_id
1 'polypeptide(L)'
;GFIMSMYALLRSSKTPPSEEQLEECLAGNLCRCTGYRPIIDAFRVFAKTNDSLYICNSKVNLQGGQSVCPSTGKPCSCRSETVANSGNCTQNVTSGNQFEPVSYSEVNGSLYTDKELIFPPELIMRKLPPLNLSGFGGLKWYRPLQLQHLLELKEKYPDAKLVVGNTEVGIEMRMKNMQYQVLICVSHVPELNILRVEDEGLEIGAAIRLSELMQFLRKAVGEVSSQRTSSCQAFIEQLKWFAGKQIKNVASVGGNICTA
;
A
#
# COMPACT_ATOMS: atom_id res chain seq x y z
N GLY A 1 6.45 -8.47 3.81
CA GLY A 1 6.16 -7.08 3.40
C GLY A 1 5.68 -7.06 1.96
N PHE A 2 6.60 -6.98 1.01
CA PHE A 2 6.33 -6.86 -0.43
C PHE A 2 5.21 -7.78 -0.97
N ILE A 3 5.30 -9.09 -0.74
CA ILE A 3 4.27 -10.06 -1.20
C ILE A 3 2.88 -9.71 -0.66
N MET A 4 2.77 -9.36 0.62
CA MET A 4 1.47 -9.02 1.23
C MET A 4 0.93 -7.68 0.74
N SER A 5 1.80 -6.70 0.48
CA SER A 5 1.40 -5.43 -0.14
C SER A 5 0.83 -5.65 -1.54
N MET A 6 1.50 -6.48 -2.35
CA MET A 6 1.03 -6.84 -3.68
C MET A 6 -0.28 -7.61 -3.63
N TYR A 7 -0.33 -8.65 -2.79
CA TYR A 7 -1.53 -9.45 -2.57
C TYR A 7 -2.73 -8.57 -2.19
N ALA A 8 -2.57 -7.68 -1.21
CA ALA A 8 -3.63 -6.77 -0.81
C ALA A 8 -4.09 -5.84 -1.94
N LEU A 9 -3.16 -5.33 -2.76
CA LEU A 9 -3.50 -4.54 -3.94
C LEU A 9 -4.32 -5.36 -4.93
N LEU A 10 -3.85 -6.55 -5.32
CA LEU A 10 -4.55 -7.43 -6.27
C LEU A 10 -5.95 -7.80 -5.78
N ARG A 11 -6.11 -8.09 -4.48
CA ARG A 11 -7.43 -8.39 -3.87
C ARG A 11 -8.38 -7.20 -3.84
N SER A 12 -7.85 -5.97 -3.82
CA SER A 12 -8.65 -4.74 -3.81
C SER A 12 -8.99 -4.20 -5.20
N SER A 13 -8.28 -4.66 -6.24
CA SER A 13 -8.41 -4.17 -7.61
C SER A 13 -9.39 -5.03 -8.41
N LYS A 14 -10.36 -4.39 -9.08
CA LYS A 14 -11.28 -5.08 -10.00
C LYS A 14 -10.67 -5.33 -11.38
N THR A 15 -9.70 -4.51 -11.75
CA THR A 15 -8.94 -4.57 -13.00
C THR A 15 -7.46 -4.72 -12.68
N PRO A 16 -6.63 -5.16 -13.64
CA PRO A 16 -5.18 -5.12 -13.50
C PRO A 16 -4.72 -3.74 -12.96
N PRO A 17 -3.90 -3.69 -11.89
CA PRO A 17 -3.43 -2.43 -11.32
C PRO A 17 -2.52 -1.68 -12.31
N SER A 18 -2.52 -0.35 -12.26
CA SER A 18 -1.53 0.43 -13.00
C SER A 18 -0.13 0.32 -12.37
N GLU A 19 0.90 0.68 -13.12
CA GLU A 19 2.28 0.74 -12.61
C GLU A 19 2.40 1.70 -11.41
N GLU A 20 1.73 2.84 -11.46
CA GLU A 20 1.66 3.80 -10.35
C GLU A 20 1.03 3.18 -9.08
N GLN A 21 0.00 2.34 -9.24
CA GLN A 21 -0.62 1.64 -8.10
C GLN A 21 0.30 0.56 -7.53
N LEU A 22 1.07 -0.14 -8.37
CA LEU A 22 2.11 -1.07 -7.93
C LEU A 22 3.17 -0.34 -7.10
N GLU A 23 3.69 0.77 -7.60
CA GLU A 23 4.70 1.56 -6.87
C GLU A 23 4.14 2.12 -5.55
N GLU A 24 2.92 2.68 -5.56
CA GLU A 24 2.30 3.23 -4.36
C GLU A 24 2.06 2.16 -3.27
N CYS A 25 1.67 0.95 -3.65
CA CYS A 25 1.44 -0.13 -2.68
C CYS A 25 2.75 -0.64 -2.05
N LEU A 26 3.88 -0.49 -2.77
CA LEU A 26 5.20 -0.91 -2.32
C LEU A 26 5.96 0.16 -1.55
N ALA A 27 5.59 1.44 -1.68
CA ALA A 27 6.28 2.59 -1.07
C ALA A 27 6.53 2.48 0.45
N GLY A 28 5.70 1.72 1.19
CA GLY A 28 5.88 1.47 2.61
C GLY A 28 6.79 0.30 2.97
N ASN A 29 7.40 -0.39 2.00
CA ASN A 29 8.27 -1.54 2.22
C ASN A 29 9.72 -1.17 1.93
N LEU A 30 10.61 -1.44 2.89
CA LEU A 30 12.04 -1.18 2.73
C LEU A 30 12.79 -2.48 2.41
N CYS A 31 13.63 -2.44 1.39
CA CYS A 31 14.62 -3.48 1.10
C CYS A 31 16.00 -2.85 0.97
N ARG A 32 16.99 -3.39 1.69
CA ARG A 32 18.36 -2.88 1.66
C ARG A 32 19.25 -3.56 0.60
N CYS A 33 18.83 -4.71 0.07
CA CYS A 33 19.70 -5.58 -0.74
C CYS A 33 19.45 -5.48 -2.24
N THR A 34 18.18 -5.44 -2.66
CA THR A 34 17.82 -5.69 -4.07
C THR A 34 17.90 -4.46 -4.98
N GLY A 35 18.00 -3.26 -4.40
CA GLY A 35 17.83 -2.01 -5.17
C GLY A 35 16.44 -1.87 -5.80
N TYR A 36 15.43 -2.60 -5.32
CA TYR A 36 14.02 -2.63 -5.75
C TYR A 36 13.74 -3.11 -7.17
N ARG A 37 14.63 -2.87 -8.13
CA ARG A 37 14.44 -3.23 -9.55
C ARG A 37 13.90 -4.65 -9.77
N PRO A 38 14.53 -5.74 -9.27
CA PRO A 38 14.02 -7.09 -9.51
C PRO A 38 12.66 -7.34 -8.84
N ILE A 39 12.29 -6.59 -7.79
CA ILE A 39 10.98 -6.70 -7.13
C ILE A 39 9.90 -6.04 -8.01
N ILE A 40 10.19 -4.86 -8.55
CA ILE A 40 9.29 -4.15 -9.47
C ILE A 40 9.08 -4.98 -10.74
N ASP A 41 10.17 -5.47 -11.34
CA ASP A 41 10.12 -6.30 -12.55
C ASP A 41 9.27 -7.57 -12.32
N ALA A 42 9.41 -8.23 -11.16
CA ALA A 42 8.60 -9.39 -10.81
C ALA A 42 7.10 -9.08 -10.68
N PHE A 43 6.72 -7.87 -10.26
CA PHE A 43 5.31 -7.51 -10.06
C PHE A 43 4.65 -6.82 -11.26
N ARG A 44 5.43 -6.34 -12.23
CA ARG A 44 4.90 -5.72 -13.47
C ARG A 44 4.01 -6.64 -14.29
N VAL A 45 4.20 -7.97 -14.17
CA VAL A 45 3.34 -8.98 -14.82
C VAL A 45 1.86 -8.79 -14.48
N PHE A 46 1.54 -8.16 -13.34
CA PHE A 46 0.17 -7.87 -12.93
C PHE A 46 -0.41 -6.59 -13.55
N ALA A 47 0.41 -5.69 -14.09
CA ALA A 47 -0.03 -4.41 -14.68
C ALA A 47 -0.37 -4.45 -16.18
N LYS A 48 -0.17 -5.61 -16.85
CA LYS A 48 -0.41 -5.77 -18.30
C LYS A 48 0.27 -4.72 -19.19
N THR A 49 1.43 -4.21 -18.79
CA THR A 49 2.25 -3.33 -19.60
C THR A 49 2.99 -4.10 -20.70
N ASN A 50 3.31 -3.44 -21.80
CA ASN A 50 4.07 -4.07 -22.89
C ASN A 50 5.53 -4.25 -22.45
N ASP A 51 5.96 -5.48 -22.22
CA ASP A 51 7.30 -5.84 -21.77
C ASP A 51 8.38 -5.68 -22.87
N SER A 52 8.07 -5.02 -23.99
CA SER A 52 8.97 -4.84 -25.13
C SER A 52 10.32 -4.19 -24.78
N LEU A 53 10.41 -3.44 -23.67
CA LEU A 53 11.66 -2.86 -23.16
C LEU A 53 12.58 -3.86 -22.42
N TYR A 54 12.03 -5.00 -21.96
CA TYR A 54 12.74 -6.04 -21.20
C TYR A 54 12.82 -7.38 -21.93
N ILE A 55 11.97 -7.59 -22.94
CA ILE A 55 12.19 -8.60 -23.96
C ILE A 55 13.43 -8.16 -24.73
N CYS A 56 14.57 -8.71 -24.35
CA CYS A 56 15.73 -8.72 -25.21
C CYS A 56 15.27 -9.40 -26.51
N ASN A 57 14.90 -8.61 -27.53
CA ASN A 57 14.68 -9.14 -28.86
C ASN A 57 16.04 -9.66 -29.34
N SER A 58 16.32 -10.92 -29.01
CA SER A 58 17.32 -11.75 -29.67
C SER A 58 16.94 -12.07 -31.12
N LYS A 59 15.92 -11.39 -31.67
CA LYS A 59 15.53 -11.38 -33.07
C LYS A 59 15.38 -9.98 -33.68
N VAL A 60 16.12 -8.97 -33.22
CA VAL A 60 16.45 -7.85 -34.12
C VAL A 60 17.84 -8.12 -34.69
N ASN A 61 17.88 -8.39 -35.99
CA ASN A 61 19.09 -8.19 -36.79
C ASN A 61 19.55 -6.74 -36.61
N LEU A 62 20.45 -6.51 -35.65
CA LEU A 62 21.16 -5.24 -35.51
C LEU A 62 22.63 -5.52 -35.71
N GLN A 63 23.08 -5.25 -36.93
CA GLN A 63 24.45 -4.89 -37.19
C GLN A 63 24.85 -3.78 -36.20
N GLY A 64 25.80 -4.08 -35.30
CA GLY A 64 26.69 -3.09 -34.67
C GLY A 64 26.09 -2.07 -33.70
N GLY A 65 25.38 -2.48 -32.64
CA GLY A 65 25.00 -1.58 -31.53
C GLY A 65 25.48 -2.08 -30.16
N GLN A 66 26.19 -1.23 -29.40
CA GLN A 66 26.71 -1.53 -28.05
C GLN A 66 25.60 -2.03 -27.10
N SER A 67 25.83 -3.16 -26.44
CA SER A 67 24.88 -3.74 -25.48
C SER A 67 24.78 -2.90 -24.20
N VAL A 68 23.55 -2.54 -23.83
CA VAL A 68 23.25 -1.77 -22.62
C VAL A 68 23.08 -2.70 -21.40
N CYS A 69 23.68 -2.34 -20.28
CA CYS A 69 23.62 -3.09 -19.02
C CYS A 69 22.19 -3.14 -18.46
N PRO A 70 21.65 -4.33 -18.17
CA PRO A 70 20.38 -4.46 -17.46
C PRO A 70 20.41 -3.95 -16.02
N SER A 71 21.57 -3.65 -15.42
CA SER A 71 21.62 -3.12 -14.06
C SER A 71 21.78 -1.59 -14.02
N THR A 72 22.44 -1.00 -15.02
CA THR A 72 22.82 0.43 -14.99
C THR A 72 22.19 1.26 -16.12
N GLY A 73 21.57 0.65 -17.13
CA GLY A 73 21.01 1.36 -18.27
C GLY A 73 22.07 2.05 -19.15
N LYS A 74 23.36 1.74 -18.96
CA LYS A 74 24.50 2.29 -19.72
C LYS A 74 25.20 1.19 -20.52
N PRO A 75 25.95 1.51 -21.60
CA PRO A 75 26.76 0.53 -22.32
C PRO A 75 27.68 -0.24 -21.35
N CYS A 76 27.66 -1.58 -21.36
CA CYS A 76 28.54 -2.41 -20.53
C CYS A 76 29.43 -3.31 -21.37
N SER A 77 30.65 -3.52 -20.90
CA SER A 77 31.62 -4.48 -21.43
C SER A 77 31.45 -5.88 -20.82
N CYS A 78 30.36 -6.11 -20.09
CA CYS A 78 30.18 -7.25 -19.19
C CYS A 78 29.80 -8.56 -19.91
N ARG A 79 29.64 -8.53 -21.24
CA ARG A 79 29.58 -9.71 -22.12
C ARG A 79 30.70 -9.62 -23.14
N SER A 80 31.70 -10.50 -23.04
CA SER A 80 32.72 -10.64 -24.07
C SER A 80 32.08 -11.11 -25.38
N GLU A 81 32.45 -10.47 -26.49
CA GLU A 81 31.99 -10.83 -27.83
C GLU A 81 32.37 -12.28 -28.15
N THR A 82 31.39 -13.19 -28.20
CA THR A 82 31.59 -14.50 -28.81
C THR A 82 31.71 -14.31 -30.31
N VAL A 83 32.96 -14.32 -30.78
CA VAL A 83 33.32 -14.44 -32.19
C VAL A 83 32.69 -15.73 -32.72
N ALA A 84 31.84 -15.61 -33.73
CA ALA A 84 31.28 -16.74 -34.45
C ALA A 84 32.42 -17.51 -35.13
N ASN A 85 32.67 -18.74 -34.70
CA ASN A 85 33.44 -19.69 -35.49
C ASN A 85 32.69 -21.02 -35.51
N SER A 86 32.38 -21.50 -36.71
CA SER A 86 31.74 -22.79 -36.94
C SER A 86 32.67 -23.92 -36.51
N GLY A 87 32.29 -24.64 -35.46
CA GLY A 87 33.01 -25.83 -35.00
C GLY A 87 32.45 -26.33 -33.68
N ASN A 88 31.99 -27.59 -33.67
CA ASN A 88 31.49 -28.29 -32.50
C ASN A 88 32.36 -28.05 -31.25
N CYS A 89 31.77 -27.51 -30.18
CA CYS A 89 32.39 -27.50 -28.86
C CYS A 89 31.40 -27.95 -27.79
N THR A 90 31.83 -29.02 -27.14
CA THR A 90 31.27 -29.78 -26.03
C THR A 90 30.73 -28.94 -24.88
N GLN A 91 29.63 -29.43 -24.29
CA GLN A 91 29.09 -28.98 -23.01
C GLN A 91 30.19 -29.00 -21.93
N ASN A 92 30.64 -27.82 -21.51
CA ASN A 92 31.31 -27.67 -20.23
C ASN A 92 30.33 -26.98 -19.27
N VAL A 93 29.72 -27.83 -18.45
CA VAL A 93 28.93 -27.48 -17.29
C VAL A 93 29.83 -26.76 -16.29
N THR A 94 29.64 -25.46 -16.10
CA THR A 94 30.03 -24.78 -14.87
C THR A 94 28.76 -24.36 -14.14
N SER A 95 28.48 -25.09 -13.08
CA SER A 95 27.34 -24.97 -12.19
C SER A 95 27.28 -23.59 -11.52
N GLY A 96 26.40 -22.74 -12.03
CA GLY A 96 25.76 -21.68 -11.28
C GLY A 96 24.43 -21.48 -11.97
N ASN A 97 23.32 -21.74 -11.27
CA ASN A 97 21.96 -21.62 -11.81
C ASN A 97 21.77 -20.22 -12.39
N GLN A 98 22.07 -20.05 -13.68
CA GLN A 98 21.60 -18.92 -14.45
C GLN A 98 20.10 -19.14 -14.51
N PHE A 99 19.37 -18.27 -13.80
CA PHE A 99 17.95 -18.15 -14.03
C PHE A 99 17.79 -17.86 -15.52
N GLU A 100 17.34 -18.85 -16.30
CA GLU A 100 16.81 -18.57 -17.62
C GLU A 100 15.73 -17.49 -17.44
N PRO A 101 15.73 -16.44 -18.27
CA PRO A 101 14.63 -15.49 -18.26
C PRO A 101 13.36 -16.28 -18.57
N VAL A 102 12.56 -16.57 -17.55
CA VAL A 102 11.23 -17.12 -17.75
C VAL A 102 10.53 -16.14 -18.68
N SER A 103 10.05 -16.65 -19.80
CA SER A 103 9.26 -15.86 -20.75
C SER A 103 8.12 -15.20 -19.96
N TYR A 104 8.23 -13.89 -19.74
CA TYR A 104 7.36 -13.12 -18.84
C TYR A 104 5.87 -13.21 -19.22
N SER A 105 5.57 -13.71 -20.43
CA SER A 105 4.23 -13.85 -20.97
C SER A 105 3.52 -15.17 -20.68
N GLU A 106 4.17 -16.18 -20.07
CA GLU A 106 3.49 -17.48 -19.85
C GLU A 106 2.54 -17.48 -18.65
N VAL A 107 2.78 -16.63 -17.64
CA VAL A 107 1.96 -16.56 -16.44
C VAL A 107 1.05 -15.34 -16.51
N ASN A 108 -0.18 -15.53 -16.99
CA ASN A 108 -1.19 -14.48 -16.88
C ASN A 108 -1.62 -14.31 -15.42
N GLY A 109 -1.10 -13.28 -14.76
CA GLY A 109 -1.39 -12.94 -13.37
C GLY A 109 -2.88 -12.69 -13.06
N SER A 110 -3.75 -12.56 -14.08
CA SER A 110 -5.20 -12.46 -13.88
C SER A 110 -5.89 -13.82 -13.61
N LEU A 111 -5.19 -14.95 -13.73
CA LEU A 111 -5.75 -16.29 -13.50
C LEU A 111 -5.80 -16.70 -12.01
N TYR A 112 -5.19 -15.93 -11.12
CA TYR A 112 -5.07 -16.29 -9.70
C TYR A 112 -6.32 -16.02 -8.85
N THR A 113 -7.38 -15.46 -9.43
CA THR A 113 -8.58 -15.02 -8.67
C THR A 113 -9.44 -16.16 -8.13
N ASP A 114 -9.42 -17.33 -8.77
CA ASP A 114 -10.44 -18.37 -8.53
C ASP A 114 -10.12 -19.29 -7.35
N LYS A 115 -8.93 -19.18 -6.74
CA LYS A 115 -8.48 -19.98 -5.59
C LYS A 115 -8.13 -19.13 -4.38
N GLU A 116 -8.75 -17.97 -4.26
CA GLU A 116 -8.50 -17.04 -3.18
C GLU A 116 -9.16 -17.44 -1.87
N LEU A 117 -8.57 -16.99 -0.76
CA LEU A 117 -9.16 -17.22 0.57
C LEU A 117 -10.56 -16.60 0.64
N ILE A 118 -11.53 -17.43 1.03
CA ILE A 118 -12.89 -16.98 1.32
C ILE A 118 -12.89 -16.11 2.57
N PHE A 119 -13.79 -15.12 2.62
CA PHE A 119 -14.04 -14.39 3.85
C PHE A 119 -14.78 -15.31 4.84
N PRO A 120 -14.34 -15.43 6.10
CA PRO A 120 -14.97 -16.33 7.07
C PRO A 120 -16.48 -16.05 7.24
N PRO A 121 -17.37 -17.01 6.95
CA PRO A 121 -18.82 -16.79 7.02
C PRO A 121 -19.30 -16.34 8.41
N GLU A 122 -18.65 -16.81 9.47
CA GLU A 122 -18.97 -16.46 10.86
C GLU A 122 -18.79 -14.96 11.11
N LEU A 123 -17.85 -14.31 10.43
CA LEU A 123 -17.60 -12.88 10.57
C LEU A 123 -18.61 -12.02 9.82
N ILE A 124 -19.24 -12.55 8.75
CA ILE A 124 -20.30 -11.84 8.01
C ILE A 124 -21.55 -11.69 8.88
N MET A 125 -21.89 -12.75 9.63
CA MET A 125 -23.07 -12.79 10.49
C MET A 125 -22.85 -12.10 11.85
N ARG A 126 -21.60 -11.72 12.17
CA ARG A 126 -21.26 -11.18 13.48
C ARG A 126 -21.74 -9.75 13.64
N LYS A 127 -22.70 -9.54 14.54
CA LYS A 127 -23.00 -8.19 15.05
C LYS A 127 -21.82 -7.71 15.90
N LEU A 128 -21.35 -6.48 15.65
CA LEU A 128 -20.27 -5.89 16.43
C LEU A 128 -20.82 -5.40 17.78
N PRO A 129 -20.37 -5.96 18.93
CA PRO A 129 -20.74 -5.41 20.22
C PRO A 129 -19.78 -4.28 20.64
N PRO A 130 -20.20 -3.35 21.52
CA PRO A 130 -19.25 -2.51 22.23
C PRO A 130 -18.29 -3.38 23.04
N LEU A 131 -17.04 -2.94 23.19
CA LEU A 131 -16.02 -3.72 23.92
C LEU A 131 -15.52 -2.93 25.12
N ASN A 132 -15.26 -3.66 26.21
CA ASN A 132 -14.59 -3.20 27.41
C ASN A 132 -13.61 -4.30 27.83
N LEU A 133 -12.32 -4.06 27.62
CA LEU A 133 -11.25 -5.02 27.89
C LEU A 133 -10.36 -4.47 29.00
N SER A 134 -9.92 -5.36 29.87
CA SER A 134 -8.92 -5.05 30.90
C SER A 134 -7.62 -5.79 30.58
N GLY A 135 -6.51 -5.07 30.59
CA GLY A 135 -5.16 -5.57 30.37
C GLY A 135 -4.32 -5.55 31.63
N PHE A 136 -3.06 -5.95 31.49
CA PHE A 136 -2.07 -5.90 32.57
C PHE A 136 -1.88 -4.46 33.08
N GLY A 137 -1.50 -4.32 34.35
CA GLY A 137 -1.20 -3.02 34.95
C GLY A 137 -2.42 -2.10 35.15
N GLY A 138 -3.64 -2.63 35.04
CA GLY A 138 -4.88 -1.84 35.17
C GLY A 138 -5.31 -1.14 33.89
N LEU A 139 -4.67 -1.43 32.75
CA LEU A 139 -5.03 -0.88 31.45
C LEU A 139 -6.47 -1.20 31.10
N LYS A 140 -7.24 -0.20 30.71
CA LYS A 140 -8.61 -0.36 30.19
C LYS A 140 -8.68 0.06 28.74
N TRP A 141 -9.32 -0.76 27.93
CA TRP A 141 -9.55 -0.47 26.52
C TRP A 141 -11.04 -0.56 26.18
N TYR A 142 -11.59 0.54 25.70
CA TYR A 142 -12.99 0.66 25.34
C TYR A 142 -13.16 0.80 23.83
N ARG A 143 -14.24 0.25 23.29
CA ARG A 143 -14.70 0.51 21.92
C ARG A 143 -16.20 0.83 21.93
N PRO A 144 -16.60 2.10 22.09
CA PRO A 144 -17.98 2.51 21.93
C PRO A 144 -18.41 2.39 20.46
N LEU A 145 -19.72 2.23 20.25
CA LEU A 145 -20.36 2.20 18.93
C LEU A 145 -21.33 3.37 18.72
N GLN A 146 -21.50 4.22 19.73
CA GLN A 146 -22.39 5.38 19.72
C GLN A 146 -21.64 6.57 20.28
N LEU A 147 -21.90 7.76 19.74
CA LEU A 147 -21.27 8.99 20.19
C LEU A 147 -21.56 9.28 21.66
N GLN A 148 -22.79 9.05 22.11
CA GLN A 148 -23.19 9.26 23.50
C GLN A 148 -22.30 8.47 24.50
N HIS A 149 -22.07 7.18 24.25
CA HIS A 149 -21.18 6.37 25.08
C HIS A 149 -19.72 6.82 25.03
N LEU A 150 -19.26 7.35 23.89
CA LEU A 150 -17.92 7.94 23.79
C LEU A 150 -17.81 9.17 24.71
N LEU A 151 -18.81 10.05 24.69
CA LEU A 151 -18.84 11.25 25.52
C LEU A 151 -18.87 10.89 27.01
N GLU A 152 -19.70 9.92 27.42
CA GLU A 152 -19.74 9.42 28.80
C GLU A 152 -18.42 8.82 29.25
N LEU A 153 -17.74 8.05 28.39
CA LEU A 153 -16.42 7.51 28.69
C LEU A 153 -15.37 8.62 28.84
N LYS A 154 -15.49 9.68 28.04
CA LYS A 154 -14.60 10.84 28.09
C LYS A 154 -14.86 11.72 29.32
N GLU A 155 -16.10 11.84 29.75
CA GLU A 155 -16.45 12.49 31.01
C GLU A 155 -15.92 11.69 32.22
N LYS A 156 -16.11 10.36 32.20
CA LYS A 156 -15.63 9.47 33.25
C LYS A 156 -14.11 9.38 33.32
N TYR A 157 -13.44 9.41 32.17
CA TYR A 157 -11.98 9.35 32.05
C TYR A 157 -11.48 10.49 31.16
N PRO A 158 -11.36 11.72 31.69
CA PRO A 158 -10.95 12.90 30.92
C PRO A 158 -9.62 12.68 30.19
N ASP A 159 -8.66 12.06 30.89
CA ASP A 159 -7.30 11.79 30.40
C ASP A 159 -7.20 10.57 29.46
N ALA A 160 -8.31 9.89 29.17
CA ALA A 160 -8.30 8.72 28.29
C ALA A 160 -7.77 9.08 26.90
N LYS A 161 -6.81 8.34 26.37
CA LYS A 161 -6.30 8.60 25.01
C LYS A 161 -7.27 8.03 23.99
N LEU A 162 -7.72 8.87 23.06
CA LEU A 162 -8.52 8.41 21.91
C LEU A 162 -7.60 7.74 20.89
N VAL A 163 -8.03 6.60 20.36
CA VAL A 163 -7.26 5.79 19.41
C VAL A 163 -8.10 5.49 18.18
N VAL A 164 -7.50 5.63 17.00
CA VAL A 164 -8.04 5.10 15.73
C VAL A 164 -7.03 4.13 15.14
N GLY A 165 -6.04 4.63 14.41
CA GLY A 165 -5.01 3.81 13.75
C GLY A 165 -3.82 3.42 14.63
N ASN A 166 -3.71 3.99 15.83
CA ASN A 166 -2.58 3.79 16.76
C ASN A 166 -1.20 4.16 16.19
N THR A 167 -1.13 4.93 15.10
CA THR A 167 0.13 5.26 14.40
C THR A 167 0.97 6.30 15.14
N GLU A 168 0.38 7.10 16.04
CA GLU A 168 1.12 7.97 16.97
C GLU A 168 1.13 7.38 18.38
N VAL A 169 -0.05 7.05 18.93
CA VAL A 169 -0.17 6.52 20.31
C VAL A 169 0.73 5.31 20.54
N GLY A 170 0.88 4.43 19.55
CA GLY A 170 1.81 3.30 19.63
C GLY A 170 3.28 3.73 19.73
N ILE A 171 3.67 4.83 19.08
CA ILE A 171 5.02 5.40 19.18
C ILE A 171 5.21 6.11 20.51
N GLU A 172 4.23 6.88 20.99
CA GLU A 172 4.23 7.51 22.31
C GLU A 172 4.48 6.46 23.41
N MET A 173 3.72 5.36 23.38
CA MET A 173 3.84 4.30 24.39
C MET A 173 5.15 3.53 24.25
N ARG A 174 5.55 3.16 23.03
CA ARG A 174 6.71 2.28 22.81
C ARG A 174 8.05 3.00 22.86
N MET A 175 8.14 4.18 22.25
CA MET A 175 9.41 4.90 22.04
C MET A 175 9.56 6.08 22.99
N LYS A 176 8.46 6.73 23.38
CA LYS A 176 8.47 7.86 24.35
C LYS A 176 8.13 7.41 25.78
N ASN A 177 7.91 6.10 26.00
CA ASN A 177 7.56 5.49 27.29
C ASN A 177 6.36 6.16 27.99
N MET A 178 5.40 6.70 27.23
CA MET A 178 4.19 7.27 27.79
C MET A 178 3.25 6.16 28.26
N GLN A 179 2.65 6.34 29.43
CA GLN A 179 1.75 5.35 30.05
C GLN A 179 0.32 5.86 30.03
N TYR A 180 -0.54 5.22 29.24
CA TYR A 180 -1.97 5.52 29.18
C TYR A 180 -2.76 4.41 29.86
N GLN A 181 -3.50 4.76 30.90
CA GLN A 181 -4.30 3.77 31.65
C GLN A 181 -5.65 3.47 31.01
N VAL A 182 -6.20 4.41 30.24
CA VAL A 182 -7.47 4.25 29.55
C VAL A 182 -7.30 4.64 28.10
N LEU A 183 -7.64 3.70 27.21
CA LEU A 183 -7.65 3.87 25.77
C LEU A 183 -9.08 3.72 25.25
N ILE A 184 -9.52 4.62 24.38
CA ILE A 184 -10.85 4.56 23.77
C ILE A 184 -10.72 4.52 22.26
N CYS A 185 -11.07 3.39 21.65
CA CYS A 185 -11.09 3.21 20.21
C CYS A 185 -12.37 3.79 19.60
N VAL A 186 -12.24 4.87 18.83
CA VAL A 186 -13.37 5.63 18.29
C VAL A 186 -13.69 5.30 16.83
N SER A 187 -13.00 4.31 16.26
CA SER A 187 -13.09 3.99 14.82
C SER A 187 -14.45 3.46 14.37
N HIS A 188 -15.35 3.10 15.29
CA HIS A 188 -16.67 2.54 15.01
C HIS A 188 -17.82 3.47 15.40
N VAL A 189 -17.53 4.73 15.77
CA VAL A 189 -18.55 5.74 16.03
C VAL A 189 -18.97 6.33 14.66
N PRO A 190 -20.22 6.14 14.22
CA PRO A 190 -20.66 6.51 12.86
C PRO A 190 -20.44 7.99 12.54
N GLU A 191 -20.74 8.87 13.50
CA GLU A 191 -20.63 10.33 13.37
C GLU A 191 -19.18 10.77 13.09
N LEU A 192 -18.19 10.01 13.57
CA LEU A 192 -16.77 10.29 13.31
C LEU A 192 -16.27 9.71 11.99
N ASN A 193 -17.10 8.94 11.27
CA ASN A 193 -16.77 8.34 9.97
C ASN A 193 -17.64 8.90 8.84
N ILE A 194 -18.19 10.10 9.01
CA ILE A 194 -18.90 10.81 7.95
C ILE A 194 -17.91 11.30 6.90
N LEU A 195 -18.26 11.15 5.62
CA LEU A 195 -17.52 11.74 4.51
C LEU A 195 -18.49 12.10 3.39
N ARG A 196 -18.82 13.38 3.24
CA ARG A 196 -19.81 13.85 2.25
C ARG A 196 -19.49 15.25 1.73
N VAL A 197 -20.04 15.53 0.54
CA VAL A 197 -20.01 16.85 -0.09
C VAL A 197 -21.23 17.62 0.38
N GLU A 198 -21.01 18.85 0.83
CA GLU A 198 -22.02 19.84 1.18
C GLU A 198 -21.94 21.02 0.19
N ASP A 199 -22.93 21.92 0.23
CA ASP A 199 -22.99 23.06 -0.71
C ASP A 199 -21.73 23.94 -0.63
N GLU A 200 -21.21 24.15 0.58
CA GLU A 200 -20.08 25.03 0.89
C GLU A 200 -18.73 24.28 1.06
N GLY A 201 -18.69 22.96 0.94
CA GLY A 201 -17.44 22.23 1.15
C GLY A 201 -17.56 20.73 1.40
N LEU A 202 -16.59 20.19 2.14
CA LEU A 202 -16.53 18.76 2.49
C LEU A 202 -16.64 18.59 4.00
N GLU A 203 -17.56 17.73 4.44
CA GLU A 203 -17.61 17.28 5.82
C GLU A 203 -16.79 15.99 5.96
N ILE A 204 -15.75 16.04 6.79
CA ILE A 204 -14.79 14.94 7.00
C ILE A 204 -14.77 14.57 8.48
N GLY A 205 -15.23 13.36 8.78
CA GLY A 205 -15.21 12.79 10.12
C GLY A 205 -13.78 12.53 10.60
N ALA A 206 -13.54 12.76 11.89
CA ALA A 206 -12.21 12.65 12.50
C ALA A 206 -11.59 11.24 12.46
N ALA A 207 -12.42 10.19 12.34
CA ALA A 207 -11.97 8.80 12.25
C ALA A 207 -11.78 8.29 10.82
N ILE A 208 -12.08 9.09 9.79
CA ILE A 208 -11.81 8.76 8.39
C ILE A 208 -10.32 8.46 8.19
N ARG A 209 -10.01 7.36 7.51
CA ARG A 209 -8.62 6.96 7.22
C ARG A 209 -8.06 7.82 6.09
N LEU A 210 -6.76 8.10 6.14
CA LEU A 210 -6.09 8.91 5.10
C LEU A 210 -6.22 8.28 3.70
N SER A 211 -6.23 6.95 3.60
CA SER A 211 -6.45 6.25 2.33
C SER A 211 -7.86 6.47 1.75
N GLU A 212 -8.86 6.53 2.63
CA GLU A 212 -10.26 6.73 2.28
C GLU A 212 -10.52 8.18 1.87
N LEU A 213 -9.95 9.13 2.63
CA LEU A 213 -9.92 10.54 2.24
C LEU A 213 -9.26 10.72 0.87
N MET A 214 -8.10 10.13 0.63
CA MET A 214 -7.39 10.27 -0.65
C MET A 214 -8.22 9.76 -1.83
N GLN A 215 -8.92 8.63 -1.67
CA GLN A 215 -9.80 8.09 -2.71
C GLN A 215 -10.99 9.02 -2.98
N PHE A 216 -11.60 9.55 -1.92
CA PHE A 216 -12.72 10.47 -2.02
C PHE A 216 -12.33 11.78 -2.72
N LEU A 217 -11.19 12.37 -2.35
CA LEU A 217 -10.68 13.60 -2.98
C LEU A 217 -10.37 13.38 -4.46
N ARG A 218 -9.75 12.26 -4.84
CA ARG A 218 -9.49 11.92 -6.26
C ARG A 218 -10.79 11.82 -7.06
N LYS A 219 -11.83 11.24 -6.47
CA LYS A 219 -13.16 11.18 -7.09
C LYS A 219 -13.76 12.58 -7.25
N ALA A 220 -13.74 13.40 -6.20
CA ALA A 220 -14.29 14.76 -6.21
C ALA A 220 -13.60 15.65 -7.27
N VAL A 221 -12.27 15.57 -7.42
CA VAL A 221 -11.51 16.29 -8.46
C VAL A 221 -11.90 15.86 -9.88
N GLY A 222 -12.31 14.60 -10.08
CA GLY A 222 -12.76 14.11 -11.39
C GLY A 222 -14.19 14.52 -11.77
N GLU A 223 -15.03 14.86 -10.78
CA GLU A 223 -16.46 15.14 -10.97
C GLU A 223 -16.78 16.64 -10.92
N VAL A 224 -16.01 17.44 -10.18
CA VAL A 224 -16.26 18.86 -9.93
C VAL A 224 -15.24 19.73 -10.66
N SER A 225 -15.65 20.94 -11.09
CA SER A 225 -14.76 21.88 -11.80
C SER A 225 -13.49 22.22 -11.00
N SER A 226 -12.38 22.42 -11.72
CA SER A 226 -11.05 22.65 -11.14
C SER A 226 -10.97 23.85 -10.20
N GLN A 227 -11.80 24.89 -10.38
CA GLN A 227 -11.79 26.06 -9.50
C GLN A 227 -12.27 25.75 -8.08
N ARG A 228 -13.18 24.78 -7.91
CA ARG A 228 -13.73 24.40 -6.59
C ARG A 228 -12.90 23.33 -5.89
N THR A 229 -11.97 22.67 -6.58
CA THR A 229 -11.25 21.50 -6.08
C THR A 229 -9.76 21.74 -5.84
N SER A 230 -9.29 22.99 -5.93
CA SER A 230 -7.88 23.37 -5.69
C SER A 230 -7.34 22.87 -4.35
N SER A 231 -8.09 23.05 -3.26
CA SER A 231 -7.73 22.54 -1.93
C SER A 231 -7.67 21.01 -1.89
N CYS A 232 -8.58 20.33 -2.60
CA CYS A 232 -8.57 18.86 -2.69
C CYS A 232 -7.30 18.37 -3.39
N GLN A 233 -6.88 19.08 -4.44
CA GLN A 233 -5.68 18.75 -5.20
C GLN A 233 -4.41 18.90 -4.34
N ALA A 234 -4.33 19.98 -3.56
CA ALA A 234 -3.25 20.17 -2.58
C ALA A 234 -3.21 19.04 -1.54
N PHE A 235 -4.36 18.62 -1.00
CA PHE A 235 -4.41 17.47 -0.09
C PHE A 235 -3.94 16.17 -0.76
N ILE A 236 -4.33 15.91 -2.01
CA ILE A 236 -3.88 14.72 -2.76
C ILE A 236 -2.37 14.73 -2.92
N GLU A 237 -1.77 15.87 -3.27
CA GLU A 237 -0.32 16.02 -3.43
C GLU A 237 0.42 15.73 -2.11
N GLN A 238 -0.05 16.28 -1.00
CA GLN A 238 0.56 16.02 0.32
C GLN A 238 0.41 14.56 0.73
N LEU A 239 -0.79 13.97 0.55
CA LEU A 239 -1.06 12.56 0.90
C LEU A 239 -0.31 11.56 0.01
N LYS A 240 0.12 11.97 -1.20
CA LYS A 240 0.95 11.14 -2.08
C LYS A 240 2.28 10.79 -1.43
N TRP A 241 2.93 11.77 -0.80
CA TRP A 241 4.28 11.64 -0.22
C TRP A 241 4.31 11.50 1.30
N PHE A 242 3.14 11.34 1.93
CA PHE A 242 3.01 11.31 3.40
C PHE A 242 3.64 10.06 4.04
N ALA A 243 3.12 8.87 3.69
CA ALA A 243 3.57 7.59 4.21
C ALA A 243 3.13 6.45 3.28
N GLY A 244 3.66 5.25 3.52
CA GLY A 244 3.22 4.03 2.82
C GLY A 244 1.73 3.73 3.01
N LYS A 245 1.16 2.95 2.09
CA LYS A 245 -0.25 2.55 2.09
C LYS A 245 -0.70 1.93 3.42
N GLN A 246 0.17 1.18 4.07
CA GLN A 246 -0.05 0.51 5.35
C GLN A 246 -0.41 1.51 6.45
N ILE A 247 0.34 2.63 6.55
CA ILE A 247 0.07 3.70 7.51
C ILE A 247 -1.20 4.44 7.11
N LYS A 248 -1.34 4.83 5.83
CA LYS A 248 -2.52 5.57 5.34
C LYS A 248 -3.83 4.81 5.52
N ASN A 249 -3.81 3.48 5.49
CA ASN A 249 -4.99 2.62 5.66
C ASN A 249 -5.53 2.58 7.10
N VAL A 250 -4.77 3.07 8.09
CA VAL A 250 -5.18 3.05 9.50
C VAL A 250 -5.10 4.42 10.16
N ALA A 251 -4.15 5.27 9.77
CA ALA A 251 -4.04 6.65 10.26
C ALA A 251 -5.30 7.43 9.91
N SER A 252 -5.82 8.19 10.87
CA SER A 252 -7.03 8.99 10.69
C SER A 252 -6.73 10.48 10.57
N VAL A 253 -7.65 11.21 9.93
CA VAL A 253 -7.57 12.66 9.76
C VAL A 253 -7.48 13.38 11.11
N GLY A 254 -8.41 13.09 12.03
CA GLY A 254 -8.40 13.69 13.36
C GLY A 254 -7.19 13.30 14.19
N GLY A 255 -6.69 12.06 14.02
CA GLY A 255 -5.44 11.64 14.65
C GLY A 255 -4.26 12.48 14.17
N ASN A 256 -4.18 12.76 12.87
CA ASN A 256 -3.12 13.61 12.31
C ASN A 256 -3.21 15.06 12.79
N ILE A 257 -4.42 15.63 12.88
CA ILE A 257 -4.65 16.99 13.37
C ILE A 257 -4.34 17.12 14.86
N CYS A 258 -4.85 16.23 15.71
CA CYS A 258 -4.69 16.32 17.17
C CYS A 258 -3.31 15.88 17.68
N THR A 259 -2.46 15.32 16.82
CA THR A 259 -1.08 14.99 17.17
C THR A 259 -0.16 16.21 17.08
N ALA A 260 -0.56 17.23 16.32
CA ALA A 260 0.20 18.46 16.11
C ALA A 260 0.26 19.33 17.37
#